data_AF-A0A1X2GK16-F1
#
_entry.id   AF-A0A1X2GK16-F1
#
_cell.length_a   1.000
_cell.length_b   1.000
_cell.length_c   1.000
_cell.angle_alpha   90.00
_cell.angle_beta   90.00
_cell.angle_gamma   90.00
#
_symmetry.space_group_name_H-M   'P 1'
#
loop_
_entity.id
_entity.type
_entity.pdbx_description
1 polymer ?
#
loop_
_entity_poly.entity_id
_entity_poly.type
_entity_poly.pdbx_seq_one_letter_code
_entity_poly.pdbx_strand_id
1 'polypeptide(L)'
;MAHLPFFFFLFFFSIWQGIDIKKHHVKNTNRTTPKSDNVYLSLLVKLYRFLARRTDANFNKVVLKRLFMSRVNRPPVTVSRLAKYTAQHKDVAGKTFVVVGTVTDDSRLLEVPKLSVAALHVTKTAKARILKAGGEILTLDQLALRAPTGSNTVLVRGSKNSREAVKHFGMGPHKNKKPYVRSKGRKFEKARGKRASRGFKV
;
A
#
# COMPACT_ATOMS: atom_id res chain seq x y z
N MET A 1 -87.51 7.25 0.54
CA MET A 1 -86.91 5.91 0.40
C MET A 1 -86.28 5.81 -0.98
N ALA A 2 -84.98 6.01 -1.08
CA ALA A 2 -84.19 5.77 -2.29
C ALA A 2 -82.83 5.20 -1.87
N HIS A 3 -82.47 4.10 -2.52
CA HIS A 3 -81.30 3.25 -2.29
C HIS A 3 -79.97 4.01 -2.25
N LEU A 4 -79.17 3.76 -1.21
CA LEU A 4 -77.74 4.04 -1.15
C LEU A 4 -76.96 2.72 -1.29
N PRO A 5 -76.18 2.50 -2.36
CA PRO A 5 -75.10 1.52 -2.34
C PRO A 5 -73.79 2.24 -1.97
N PHE A 6 -73.14 1.85 -0.88
CA PHE A 6 -72.09 0.81 -0.83
C PHE A 6 -70.81 1.18 -1.60
N PHE A 7 -69.74 1.36 -0.83
CA PHE A 7 -68.39 0.84 -1.08
C PHE A 7 -67.71 1.23 -2.41
N PHE A 8 -66.63 2.02 -2.33
CA PHE A 8 -65.27 1.45 -2.34
C PHE A 8 -64.23 2.56 -2.17
N PHE A 9 -63.51 2.47 -1.06
CA PHE A 9 -62.08 2.73 -0.94
C PHE A 9 -61.35 2.86 -2.30
N LEU A 10 -61.12 4.09 -2.78
CA LEU A 10 -60.01 4.34 -3.71
C LEU A 10 -58.74 4.46 -2.87
N PHE A 11 -58.39 3.32 -2.30
CA PHE A 11 -57.09 3.02 -1.73
C PHE A 11 -56.06 3.18 -2.84
N PHE A 12 -55.32 4.28 -2.79
CA PHE A 12 -53.88 4.27 -2.94
C PHE A 12 -53.32 3.42 -4.11
N PHE A 13 -53.85 3.58 -5.31
CA PHE A 13 -53.23 3.00 -6.51
C PHE A 13 -52.19 3.97 -7.09
N SER A 14 -51.12 4.20 -6.34
CA SER A 14 -49.86 4.67 -6.92
C SER A 14 -48.83 3.55 -6.78
N ILE A 15 -48.96 2.63 -7.74
CA ILE A 15 -47.89 2.05 -8.54
C ILE A 15 -46.55 1.95 -7.80
N TRP A 16 -46.21 0.71 -7.51
CA TRP A 16 -44.85 0.22 -7.31
C TRP A 16 -43.97 0.59 -8.53
N GLN A 17 -43.51 1.84 -8.62
CA GLN A 17 -42.59 2.27 -9.66
C GLN A 17 -41.18 1.82 -9.26
N GLY A 18 -40.64 0.85 -10.01
CA GLY A 18 -39.24 0.46 -9.89
C GLY A 18 -38.33 1.65 -10.20
N ILE A 19 -37.34 1.89 -9.33
CA ILE A 19 -36.35 2.94 -9.54
C ILE A 19 -35.36 2.44 -10.61
N ASP A 20 -35.24 3.15 -11.73
CA ASP A 20 -34.20 2.88 -12.72
C ASP A 20 -32.84 3.38 -12.21
N ILE A 21 -31.98 2.45 -11.81
CA ILE A 21 -30.68 2.76 -11.20
C ILE A 21 -29.55 2.40 -12.18
N LYS A 22 -28.80 3.39 -12.65
CA LYS A 22 -27.68 3.22 -13.61
C LYS A 22 -26.58 2.24 -13.17
N LYS A 23 -26.45 1.96 -11.86
CA LYS A 23 -25.47 1.03 -11.31
C LYS A 23 -26.09 0.17 -10.22
N HIS A 24 -26.17 -1.12 -10.50
CA HIS A 24 -26.66 -2.11 -9.53
C HIS A 24 -25.51 -2.72 -8.73
N HIS A 25 -25.72 -2.88 -7.41
CA HIS A 25 -24.88 -3.67 -6.50
C HIS A 25 -23.37 -3.36 -6.54
N VAL A 26 -22.99 -2.08 -6.47
CA VAL A 26 -21.58 -1.67 -6.44
C VAL A 26 -20.93 -2.09 -5.12
N LYS A 27 -20.12 -3.14 -5.15
CA LYS A 27 -19.37 -3.63 -3.99
C LYS A 27 -18.12 -2.79 -3.74
N ASN A 28 -17.81 -2.53 -2.47
CA ASN A 28 -16.54 -1.92 -2.09
C ASN A 28 -15.39 -2.92 -2.33
N THR A 29 -14.45 -2.56 -3.20
CA THR A 29 -13.28 -3.38 -3.54
C THR A 29 -12.10 -3.21 -2.56
N ASN A 30 -12.21 -2.26 -1.63
CA ASN A 30 -11.17 -2.04 -0.62
C ASN A 30 -11.18 -3.13 0.45
N ARG A 31 -9.99 -3.52 0.91
CA ARG A 31 -9.84 -4.46 2.01
C ARG A 31 -10.20 -3.80 3.34
N THR A 32 -11.04 -4.48 4.12
CA THR A 32 -11.46 -4.08 5.47
C THR A 32 -10.67 -4.81 6.57
N THR A 33 -10.07 -5.95 6.24
CA THR A 33 -9.25 -6.79 7.12
C THR A 33 -8.02 -7.30 6.38
N PRO A 34 -6.93 -7.66 7.09
CA PRO A 34 -5.82 -8.37 6.45
C PRO A 34 -6.29 -9.77 6.03
N LYS A 35 -5.82 -10.26 4.88
CA LYS A 35 -6.07 -11.65 4.43
C LYS A 35 -5.23 -12.69 5.20
N SER A 36 -4.27 -12.25 6.01
CA SER A 36 -3.32 -13.13 6.68
C SER A 36 -3.85 -13.57 8.04
N ASP A 37 -3.66 -14.85 8.38
CA ASP A 37 -4.10 -15.45 9.65
C ASP A 37 -3.09 -15.25 10.81
N ASN A 38 -2.10 -14.38 10.64
CA ASN A 38 -1.10 -14.11 11.68
C ASN A 38 -1.76 -13.38 12.87
N VAL A 39 -1.66 -14.00 14.06
CA VAL A 39 -2.25 -13.48 15.30
C VAL A 39 -1.65 -12.13 15.70
N TYR A 40 -0.34 -11.94 15.62
CA TYR A 40 0.33 -10.67 15.96
C TYR A 40 -0.12 -9.53 15.04
N LEU A 41 -0.28 -9.81 13.75
CA LEU A 41 -0.82 -8.82 12.81
C LEU A 41 -2.27 -8.46 13.16
N SER A 42 -3.07 -9.45 13.56
CA SER A 42 -4.45 -9.25 14.00
C SER A 42 -4.55 -8.41 15.27
N LEU A 43 -3.62 -8.58 16.23
CA LEU A 43 -3.53 -7.74 17.42
C LEU A 43 -3.17 -6.29 17.07
N LEU A 44 -2.17 -6.07 16.21
CA LEU A 44 -1.83 -4.74 15.72
C LEU A 44 -3.00 -4.07 15.00
N VAL A 45 -3.75 -4.83 14.19
CA VAL A 45 -4.96 -4.32 13.53
C VAL A 45 -6.03 -3.93 14.55
N LYS A 46 -6.27 -4.73 15.60
CA LYS A 46 -7.21 -4.38 16.67
C LYS A 46 -6.81 -3.07 17.35
N LEU A 47 -5.53 -2.92 17.68
CA LEU A 47 -4.96 -1.71 18.28
C LEU A 47 -5.15 -0.48 17.38
N TYR A 48 -4.72 -0.53 16.12
CA TYR A 48 -4.84 0.61 15.21
C TYR A 48 -6.29 0.88 14.78
N ARG A 49 -7.18 -0.11 14.84
CA ARG A 49 -8.62 0.10 14.62
C ARG A 49 -9.25 0.87 15.78
N PHE A 50 -8.83 0.58 17.02
CA PHE A 50 -9.22 1.37 18.18
C PHE A 50 -8.70 2.81 18.08
N LEU A 51 -7.39 2.98 17.84
CA LEU A 51 -6.78 4.31 17.69
C LEU A 51 -7.41 5.10 16.56
N ALA A 52 -7.56 4.54 15.36
CA ALA A 52 -8.13 5.27 14.22
C ALA A 52 -9.59 5.68 14.41
N ARG A 53 -10.33 5.01 15.32
CA ARG A 53 -11.72 5.35 15.66
C ARG A 53 -11.81 6.37 16.79
N ARG A 54 -10.90 6.31 17.77
CA ARG A 54 -10.94 7.14 19.00
C ARG A 54 -10.01 8.35 18.94
N THR A 55 -9.12 8.40 17.96
CA THR A 55 -8.25 9.54 17.68
C THR A 55 -8.60 10.10 16.31
N ASP A 56 -8.66 11.43 16.20
CA ASP A 56 -8.91 12.12 14.92
C ASP A 56 -7.68 12.20 14.02
N ALA A 57 -6.59 11.52 14.40
CA ALA A 57 -5.33 11.52 13.65
C ALA A 57 -5.44 10.72 12.34
N ASN A 58 -5.25 11.41 11.21
CA ASN A 58 -5.18 10.78 9.89
C ASN A 58 -4.04 9.75 9.75
N PHE A 59 -2.96 9.91 10.54
CA PHE A 59 -1.86 8.95 10.61
C PHE A 59 -2.35 7.54 10.92
N ASN A 60 -3.20 7.38 11.93
CA ASN A 60 -3.70 6.07 12.37
C ASN A 60 -4.57 5.40 11.31
N LYS A 61 -5.42 6.18 10.63
CA LYS A 61 -6.23 5.71 9.49
C LYS A 61 -5.34 5.19 8.35
N VAL A 62 -4.23 5.88 8.07
CA VAL A 62 -3.26 5.47 7.04
C VAL A 62 -2.50 4.20 7.45
N VAL A 63 -2.03 4.10 8.70
CA VAL A 63 -1.33 2.89 9.19
C VAL A 63 -2.26 1.68 9.15
N LEU A 64 -3.50 1.81 9.63
CA LEU A 64 -4.50 0.74 9.57
C LEU A 64 -4.73 0.24 8.14
N LYS A 65 -4.92 1.16 7.18
CA LYS A 65 -5.08 0.80 5.75
C LYS A 65 -3.85 0.10 5.20
N ARG A 66 -2.64 0.47 5.65
CA ARG A 66 -1.39 -0.18 5.23
C ARG A 66 -1.22 -1.58 5.84
N LEU A 67 -1.74 -1.85 7.03
CA LEU A 67 -1.70 -3.20 7.63
C LEU A 67 -2.52 -4.21 6.80
N PHE A 68 -3.60 -3.77 6.14
CA PHE A 68 -4.42 -4.62 5.27
C PHE A 68 -3.78 -4.97 3.91
N MET A 69 -2.71 -4.25 3.54
CA MET A 69 -2.08 -4.40 2.24
C MET A 69 -1.43 -5.78 2.06
N SER A 70 -1.53 -6.32 0.84
CA SER A 70 -0.78 -7.51 0.43
C SER A 70 0.73 -7.25 0.45
N ARG A 71 1.53 -8.32 0.49
CA ARG A 71 3.00 -8.24 0.43
C ARG A 71 3.51 -7.43 -0.76
N VAL A 72 2.90 -7.61 -1.95
CA VAL A 72 3.21 -6.83 -3.16
C VAL A 72 3.04 -5.32 -2.97
N ASN A 73 2.04 -4.91 -2.18
CA ASN A 73 1.74 -3.51 -1.90
C ASN A 73 2.50 -2.98 -0.67
N ARG A 74 3.26 -3.84 0.03
CA ARG A 74 4.21 -3.50 1.10
C ARG A 74 5.64 -3.84 0.66
N PRO A 75 6.17 -3.16 -0.37
CA PRO A 75 7.55 -3.37 -0.80
C PRO A 75 8.53 -3.01 0.34
N PRO A 76 9.68 -3.70 0.43
CA PRO A 76 10.68 -3.42 1.45
C PRO A 76 11.26 -2.01 1.29
N VAL A 77 11.72 -1.45 2.40
CA VAL A 77 12.39 -0.14 2.47
C VAL A 77 13.84 -0.35 2.88
N THR A 78 14.79 0.18 2.12
CA THR A 78 16.22 0.07 2.45
C THR A 78 16.65 1.14 3.44
N VAL A 79 17.67 0.85 4.26
CA VAL A 79 18.31 1.85 5.15
C VAL A 79 18.84 3.05 4.35
N SER A 80 19.40 2.82 3.16
CA SER A 80 19.86 3.87 2.25
C SER A 80 18.74 4.83 1.83
N ARG A 81 17.50 4.34 1.69
CA ARG A 81 16.36 5.19 1.36
C ARG A 81 15.98 6.07 2.55
N LEU A 82 16.05 5.56 3.77
CA LEU A 82 15.81 6.34 4.99
C LEU A 82 16.87 7.43 5.17
N ALA A 83 18.15 7.08 5.02
CA ALA A 83 19.25 8.04 5.08
C ALA A 83 19.12 9.15 4.02
N LYS A 84 18.68 8.82 2.79
CA LYS A 84 18.40 9.81 1.75
C LYS A 84 17.28 10.79 2.14
N TYR A 85 16.23 10.33 2.81
CA TYR A 85 15.17 11.23 3.29
C TYR A 85 15.71 12.22 4.33
N THR A 86 16.56 11.76 5.24
CA THR A 86 17.23 12.64 6.23
C THR A 86 18.13 13.68 5.56
N ALA A 87 18.88 13.28 4.52
CA ALA A 87 19.77 14.19 3.80
C ALA A 87 19.02 15.23 2.95
N GLN A 88 17.90 14.83 2.32
CA GLN A 88 17.13 15.70 1.44
C GLN A 88 16.24 16.70 2.19
N HIS A 89 15.77 16.34 3.38
CA HIS A 89 14.82 17.14 4.14
C HIS A 89 15.34 17.40 5.54
N LYS A 90 15.78 18.64 5.80
CA LYS A 90 16.22 19.06 7.14
C LYS A 90 15.11 18.93 8.18
N ASP A 91 13.85 19.12 7.78
CA ASP A 91 12.67 18.97 8.65
C ASP A 91 12.42 17.54 9.12
N VAL A 92 13.09 16.55 8.52
CA VAL A 92 12.94 15.13 8.84
C VAL A 92 14.03 14.65 9.80
N ALA A 93 15.05 15.49 10.07
CA ALA A 93 16.07 15.19 11.05
C ALA A 93 15.43 15.01 12.45
N GLY A 94 15.77 13.92 13.13
CA GLY A 94 15.25 13.60 14.47
C GLY A 94 13.85 13.00 14.53
N LYS A 95 13.12 12.89 13.42
CA LYS A 95 11.79 12.24 13.38
C LYS A 95 11.89 10.72 13.31
N THR A 96 10.88 10.03 13.85
CA THR A 96 10.78 8.57 13.78
C THR A 96 10.24 8.13 12.43
N PHE A 97 10.99 7.30 11.70
CA PHE A 97 10.57 6.73 10.44
C PHE A 97 9.63 5.54 10.67
N VAL A 98 8.44 5.58 10.07
CA VAL A 98 7.44 4.53 10.21
C VAL A 98 7.26 3.78 8.90
N VAL A 99 7.56 2.49 8.93
CA VAL A 99 7.49 1.58 7.77
C VAL A 99 6.55 0.41 8.08
N VAL A 100 5.35 0.45 7.50
CA VAL A 100 4.41 -0.68 7.56
C VAL A 100 4.84 -1.76 6.55
N GLY A 101 5.92 -2.46 6.86
CA GLY A 101 6.57 -3.43 5.99
C GLY A 101 7.92 -3.88 6.55
N THR A 102 8.77 -4.37 5.66
CA THR A 102 10.11 -4.85 6.02
C THR A 102 11.16 -3.80 5.73
N VAL A 103 12.08 -3.58 6.68
CA VAL A 103 13.28 -2.77 6.49
C VAL A 103 14.46 -3.68 6.18
N THR A 104 15.17 -3.40 5.08
CA THR A 104 16.29 -4.20 4.58
C THR A 104 17.59 -3.39 4.58
N ASP A 105 18.70 -4.10 4.68
CA ASP A 105 20.03 -3.49 4.60
C ASP A 105 20.40 -3.09 3.16
N ASP A 106 21.37 -2.20 3.03
CA ASP A 106 22.00 -1.79 1.79
C ASP A 106 23.50 -1.57 2.02
N SER A 107 24.32 -2.52 1.59
CA SER A 107 25.79 -2.51 1.77
C SER A 107 26.48 -1.37 1.02
N ARG A 108 25.81 -0.73 0.05
CA ARG A 108 26.37 0.40 -0.73
C ARG A 108 26.47 1.68 0.08
N LEU A 109 25.66 1.80 1.14
CA LEU A 109 25.79 2.91 2.08
C LEU A 109 26.92 2.55 3.04
N LEU A 110 27.95 3.40 3.17
CA LEU A 110 29.08 3.13 4.07
C LEU A 110 28.70 3.46 5.51
N GLU A 111 28.30 4.71 5.74
CA GLU A 111 27.93 5.21 7.06
C GLU A 111 26.41 5.34 7.18
N VAL A 112 25.87 4.81 8.27
CA VAL A 112 24.44 4.89 8.59
C VAL A 112 24.26 6.01 9.61
N PRO A 113 23.43 7.03 9.34
CA PRO A 113 23.14 8.06 10.33
C PRO A 113 22.34 7.49 11.50
N LYS A 114 22.26 8.23 12.61
CA LYS A 114 21.40 7.87 13.75
C LYS A 114 19.93 7.93 13.30
N LEU A 115 19.27 6.77 13.23
CA LEU A 115 17.89 6.64 12.79
C LEU A 115 17.00 6.06 13.89
N SER A 116 15.82 6.64 14.08
CA SER A 116 14.72 6.04 14.84
C SER A 116 13.73 5.40 13.86
N VAL A 117 13.56 4.09 13.90
CA VAL A 117 12.76 3.35 12.90
C VAL A 117 11.73 2.45 13.57
N ALA A 118 10.45 2.66 13.27
CA ALA A 118 9.35 1.78 13.63
C ALA A 118 8.92 0.94 12.42
N ALA A 119 8.94 -0.39 12.54
CA ALA A 119 8.59 -1.28 11.42
C ALA A 119 7.91 -2.58 11.86
N LEU A 120 7.29 -3.30 10.90
CA LEU A 120 6.78 -4.65 11.15
C LEU A 120 7.92 -5.66 11.28
N HIS A 121 8.90 -5.57 10.38
CA HIS A 121 10.06 -6.46 10.37
C HIS A 121 11.31 -5.68 9.99
N VAL A 122 12.43 -5.99 10.64
CA VAL A 122 13.76 -5.46 10.30
C VAL A 122 14.67 -6.66 10.09
N THR A 123 15.43 -6.69 8.98
CA THR A 123 16.40 -7.77 8.76
C THR A 123 17.53 -7.72 9.80
N LYS A 124 18.11 -8.88 10.14
CA LYS A 124 19.18 -8.98 11.14
C LYS A 124 20.34 -8.00 10.86
N THR A 125 20.76 -7.92 9.60
CA THR A 125 21.84 -7.03 9.15
C THR A 125 21.47 -5.55 9.28
N ALA A 126 20.25 -5.16 8.86
CA ALA A 126 19.77 -3.79 9.01
C ALA A 126 19.66 -3.40 10.49
N LYS A 127 19.17 -4.32 11.32
CA LYS A 127 19.07 -4.14 12.78
C LYS A 127 20.43 -3.86 13.40
N ALA A 128 21.43 -4.69 13.09
CA ALA A 128 22.79 -4.51 13.61
C ALA A 128 23.40 -3.16 13.22
N ARG A 129 23.21 -2.71 11.97
CA ARG A 129 23.77 -1.44 11.49
C ARG A 129 23.10 -0.21 12.10
N ILE A 130 21.77 -0.22 12.24
CA ILE A 130 21.02 0.87 12.88
C ILE A 130 21.43 1.00 14.35
N LEU A 131 21.52 -0.13 15.07
CA LEU A 131 21.96 -0.13 16.46
C LEU A 131 23.43 0.30 16.62
N LYS A 132 24.32 -0.14 15.71
CA LYS A 132 25.73 0.29 15.69
C LYS A 132 25.88 1.80 15.50
N ALA A 133 24.99 2.42 14.71
CA ALA A 133 24.93 3.87 14.54
C ALA A 133 24.31 4.63 15.73
N GLY A 134 23.98 3.93 16.83
CA GLY A 134 23.29 4.51 17.99
C GLY A 134 21.82 4.86 17.72
N GLY A 135 21.23 4.29 16.67
CA GLY A 135 19.81 4.41 16.36
C GLY A 135 18.92 3.50 17.20
N GLU A 136 17.61 3.64 17.06
CA GLU A 136 16.62 2.84 17.76
C GLU A 136 15.67 2.13 16.79
N ILE A 137 15.21 0.95 17.19
CA ILE A 137 14.23 0.16 16.43
C ILE A 137 13.04 -0.10 17.32
N LEU A 138 11.86 0.29 16.83
CA LEU A 138 10.59 0.19 17.54
C LEU A 138 9.64 -0.75 16.81
N THR A 139 8.81 -1.42 17.58
CA THR A 139 7.60 -2.08 17.06
C THR A 139 6.48 -1.05 16.91
N LEU A 140 5.44 -1.40 16.14
CA LEU A 140 4.32 -0.47 15.91
C LEU A 140 3.45 -0.25 17.17
N ASP A 141 3.38 -1.25 18.04
CA ASP A 141 2.76 -1.15 19.38
C ASP A 141 3.55 -0.22 20.31
N GLN A 142 4.88 -0.34 20.34
CA GLN A 142 5.74 0.60 21.09
C GLN A 142 5.61 2.03 20.55
N LEU A 143 5.53 2.19 19.22
CA LEU A 143 5.29 3.49 18.61
C LEU A 143 3.93 4.06 19.03
N ALA A 144 2.88 3.23 19.10
CA ALA A 144 1.56 3.68 19.51
C ALA A 144 1.53 4.21 20.96
N LEU A 145 2.36 3.66 21.85
CA LEU A 145 2.52 4.17 23.21
C LEU A 145 3.25 5.53 23.23
N ARG A 146 4.31 5.68 22.42
CA ARG A 146 5.09 6.93 22.38
C ARG A 146 4.38 8.07 21.67
N ALA A 147 3.72 7.78 20.56
CA ALA A 147 3.10 8.76 19.67
C ALA A 147 1.72 8.27 19.21
N PRO A 148 0.69 8.29 20.09
CA PRO A 148 -0.65 7.80 19.78
C PRO A 148 -1.33 8.59 18.64
N THR A 149 -0.95 9.86 18.44
CA THR A 149 -1.43 10.70 17.33
C THR A 149 -0.50 10.69 16.11
N GLY A 150 0.67 10.04 16.20
CA GLY A 150 1.70 10.04 15.15
C GLY A 150 2.53 11.33 15.06
N SER A 151 2.58 12.13 16.14
CA SER A 151 3.46 13.30 16.23
C SER A 151 4.93 12.94 15.97
N ASN A 152 5.66 13.82 15.27
CA ASN A 152 7.08 13.63 14.92
C ASN A 152 7.40 12.34 14.17
N THR A 153 6.45 11.79 13.41
CA THR A 153 6.67 10.60 12.58
C THR A 153 6.72 10.92 11.08
N VAL A 154 7.46 10.10 10.33
CA VAL A 154 7.50 10.14 8.87
C VAL A 154 7.13 8.80 8.28
N LEU A 155 5.99 8.74 7.59
CA LEU A 155 5.48 7.53 6.96
C LEU A 155 6.16 7.26 5.61
N VAL A 156 7.07 6.28 5.57
CA VAL A 156 7.80 5.92 4.35
C VAL A 156 7.13 4.74 3.65
N ARG A 157 7.17 4.74 2.31
CA ARG A 157 6.79 3.60 1.45
C ARG A 157 7.96 3.19 0.57
N GLY A 158 8.08 1.87 0.35
CA GLY A 158 9.01 1.33 -0.63
C GLY A 158 8.53 1.57 -2.07
N SER A 159 9.40 1.34 -3.06
CA SER A 159 9.06 1.49 -4.47
C SER A 159 8.18 0.33 -4.94
N LYS A 160 6.92 0.61 -5.32
CA LYS A 160 5.97 -0.42 -5.76
C LYS A 160 6.21 -0.89 -7.20
N ASN A 161 6.64 0.02 -8.07
CA ASN A 161 6.73 -0.20 -9.52
C ASN A 161 8.08 -0.78 -9.97
N SER A 162 9.02 -1.01 -9.05
CA SER A 162 10.34 -1.57 -9.33
C SER A 162 10.35 -3.08 -9.60
N ARG A 163 9.19 -3.74 -9.46
CA ARG A 163 9.03 -5.18 -9.63
C ARG A 163 9.14 -5.59 -11.10
N GLU A 164 9.68 -6.79 -11.34
CA GLU A 164 9.83 -7.33 -12.69
C GLU A 164 8.52 -7.43 -13.46
N ALA A 165 7.44 -7.88 -12.79
CA ALA A 165 6.12 -7.97 -13.40
C ALA A 165 5.63 -6.64 -14.02
N VAL A 166 5.96 -5.49 -13.40
CA VAL A 166 5.51 -4.17 -13.85
C VAL A 166 6.20 -3.76 -15.16
N LYS A 167 7.38 -4.31 -15.47
CA LYS A 167 8.09 -4.05 -16.73
C LYS A 167 7.34 -4.58 -17.96
N HIS A 168 6.48 -5.58 -17.76
CA HIS A 168 5.70 -6.22 -18.82
C HIS A 168 4.30 -5.61 -19.00
N PHE A 169 3.80 -4.88 -18.01
CA PHE A 169 2.44 -4.32 -18.06
C PHE A 169 2.32 -3.22 -19.13
N GLY A 170 1.22 -3.27 -19.89
CA GLY A 170 0.96 -2.35 -21.00
C GLY A 170 1.83 -2.64 -22.23
N MET A 171 2.18 -3.91 -22.46
CA MET A 171 2.92 -4.34 -23.64
C MET A 171 2.16 -3.97 -24.92
N GLY A 172 2.85 -3.28 -25.83
CA GLY A 172 2.29 -2.87 -27.12
C GLY A 172 3.30 -2.10 -27.96
N PRO A 173 2.96 -1.78 -29.21
CA PRO A 173 3.83 -1.01 -30.11
C PRO A 173 4.21 0.35 -29.53
N HIS A 174 5.48 0.74 -29.66
CA HIS A 174 6.03 2.01 -29.16
C HIS A 174 5.87 2.25 -27.64
N LYS A 175 5.58 1.22 -26.83
CA LYS A 175 5.40 1.34 -25.37
C LYS A 175 6.66 1.05 -24.54
N ASN A 176 7.77 0.68 -25.18
CA ASN A 176 9.05 0.34 -24.54
C ASN A 176 8.88 -0.62 -23.33
N LYS A 177 7.99 -1.60 -23.46
CA LYS A 177 7.74 -2.61 -22.43
C LYS A 177 8.53 -3.88 -22.72
N LYS A 178 8.90 -4.57 -21.64
CA LYS A 178 9.68 -5.81 -21.73
C LYS A 178 8.76 -6.93 -22.25
N PRO A 179 9.12 -7.66 -23.31
CA PRO A 179 8.35 -8.83 -23.75
C PRO A 179 8.49 -10.01 -22.77
N TYR A 180 7.51 -10.91 -22.77
CA TYR A 180 7.58 -12.17 -22.03
C TYR A 180 8.32 -13.21 -22.87
N VAL A 181 9.61 -13.38 -22.59
CA VAL A 181 10.47 -14.36 -23.29
C VAL A 181 11.10 -15.29 -22.27
N ARG A 182 11.08 -16.60 -22.54
CA ARG A 182 11.68 -17.62 -21.67
C ARG A 182 13.21 -17.53 -21.65
N SER A 183 13.82 -17.39 -22.82
CA SER A 183 15.28 -17.32 -22.99
C SER A 183 15.68 -16.02 -23.68
N LYS A 184 16.76 -15.39 -23.22
CA LYS A 184 17.30 -14.16 -23.83
C LYS A 184 18.47 -14.51 -24.75
N GLY A 185 18.43 -14.05 -26.00
CA GLY A 185 19.51 -14.34 -26.96
C GLY A 185 19.24 -13.73 -28.34
N ARG A 186 20.17 -13.93 -29.30
CA ARG A 186 20.04 -13.41 -30.68
C ARG A 186 18.83 -13.98 -31.42
N LYS A 187 18.52 -15.27 -31.18
CA LYS A 187 17.45 -16.01 -31.85
C LYS A 187 16.06 -15.83 -31.21
N PHE A 188 15.93 -15.09 -30.11
CA PHE A 188 14.66 -14.94 -29.38
C PHE A 188 14.13 -13.51 -29.50
N GLU A 189 13.01 -13.33 -30.21
CA GLU A 189 12.26 -12.06 -30.35
C GLU A 189 13.11 -10.81 -30.71
N LYS A 190 14.10 -10.99 -31.59
CA LYS A 190 14.96 -9.90 -32.13
C LYS A 190 14.94 -9.79 -33.66
N ALA A 191 14.05 -10.51 -34.33
CA ALA A 191 13.96 -10.56 -35.79
C ALA A 191 12.97 -9.53 -36.36
N ARG A 192 11.90 -9.99 -36.99
CA ARG A 192 10.86 -9.12 -37.58
C ARG A 192 10.19 -8.27 -36.48
N GLY A 193 9.92 -7.00 -36.78
CA GLY A 193 9.25 -6.08 -35.85
C GLY A 193 10.18 -5.38 -34.84
N LYS A 194 11.47 -5.70 -34.80
CA LYS A 194 12.45 -5.06 -33.89
C LYS A 194 13.51 -4.23 -34.61
N ARG A 195 13.63 -4.34 -35.93
CA ARG A 195 14.63 -3.65 -36.75
C ARG A 195 14.11 -3.45 -38.17
N ALA A 196 14.49 -2.33 -38.77
CA ALA A 196 14.03 -1.92 -40.10
C ALA A 196 14.41 -2.94 -41.18
N SER A 197 15.58 -3.58 -41.07
CA SER A 197 16.06 -4.58 -42.05
C SER A 197 15.23 -5.86 -42.13
N ARG A 198 14.26 -6.08 -41.23
CA ARG A 198 13.37 -7.25 -41.24
C ARG A 198 11.91 -6.79 -41.14
N GLY A 199 11.42 -6.18 -42.22
CA GLY A 199 10.02 -5.76 -42.39
C GLY A 199 9.73 -4.38 -41.81
N PHE A 200 9.62 -4.26 -40.48
CA PHE A 200 9.32 -3.00 -39.81
C PHE A 200 9.95 -2.94 -38.41
N LYS A 201 10.03 -1.74 -37.82
CA LYS A 201 10.58 -1.50 -36.48
C LYS A 201 9.52 -0.88 -35.57
N VAL A 202 9.27 -1.55 -34.45
CA VAL A 202 8.38 -1.12 -33.36
C VAL A 202 9.16 -0.43 -32.25
#